data_AF-A0A2D3RBP2-F1
#
_entry.id   AF-A0A2D3RBP2-F1
#
_cell.length_a   1.000
_cell.length_b   1.000
_cell.length_c   1.000
_cell.angle_alpha   90.00
_cell.angle_beta   90.00
_cell.angle_gamma   90.00
#
_symmetry.space_group_name_H-M   'P 1'
#
loop_
_entity.id
_entity.type
_entity.pdbx_description
1 polymer ?
#
loop_
_entity_poly.entity_id
_entity_poly.type
_entity_poly.pdbx_seq_one_letter_code
_entity_poly.pdbx_strand_id
1 'polypeptide(L)'
;MNWVKATGLSVGGIILGSVLAMQAFTNVLANDQPALAASASPLNGFALERVALNSMKHQESGSLAPLVKKVVAKEPLSPAAWTMLALAQEDGAKKDAILLAASNLNRRTLLLQSNLLLLFASRDDFFNSIGTLNQILTVHPEQQGTMFPILIQALKDERSIPEFVRALSQKPSWSDSFLRAASVERDTLPNLTQVRMGLFDKVAVERDTDKAIIGALVKTGRIEPAAALYKSISEPSAGGTFGSAGKFQKVDWNTNMPPFDWQLKDDPSTRAEVRGKPERLVFFVKSGKADTIAERLTVGPNSPFVIKIVHDMVPLGQLKDVKIRVECAKRKETLIERAFLESPSIYSVSSIPENCGMINISIFVRAWSDKPDLKGEIRSIAILPQPF
;
A
#
# COMPACT_ATOMS: atom_id res chain seq x y z
N MET A 1 55.26 16.99 -49.97
CA MET A 1 54.11 17.78 -49.48
C MET A 1 53.12 17.00 -48.60
N ASN A 2 53.27 15.68 -48.41
CA ASN A 2 52.32 14.86 -47.62
C ASN A 2 52.70 14.68 -46.15
N TRP A 3 53.99 14.83 -45.78
CA TRP A 3 54.43 14.67 -44.40
C TRP A 3 53.87 15.75 -43.47
N VAL A 4 53.88 17.02 -43.87
CA VAL A 4 53.34 18.12 -43.05
C VAL A 4 51.84 17.94 -42.73
N LYS A 5 51.06 17.37 -43.66
CA LYS A 5 49.64 17.05 -43.43
C LYS A 5 49.47 15.86 -42.47
N ALA A 6 50.32 14.84 -42.58
CA ALA A 6 50.31 13.68 -41.70
C ALA A 6 50.75 14.02 -40.27
N THR A 7 51.78 14.86 -40.09
CA THR A 7 52.18 15.35 -38.75
C THR A 7 51.10 16.24 -38.15
N GLY A 8 50.47 17.12 -38.94
CA GLY A 8 49.37 17.96 -38.48
C GLY A 8 48.16 17.17 -37.99
N LEU A 9 47.77 16.11 -38.73
CA LEU A 9 46.68 15.21 -38.31
C LEU A 9 47.03 14.40 -37.06
N SER A 10 48.27 13.94 -36.92
CA SER A 10 48.72 13.16 -35.76
C SER A 10 48.77 14.01 -34.48
N VAL A 11 49.31 15.23 -34.58
CA VAL A 11 49.34 16.18 -33.45
C VAL A 11 47.93 16.64 -33.08
N GLY A 12 47.08 16.93 -34.07
CA GLY A 12 45.67 17.26 -33.84
C GLY A 12 44.92 16.12 -33.14
N GLY A 13 45.15 14.87 -33.55
CA GLY A 13 44.56 13.68 -32.92
C GLY A 13 45.02 13.48 -31.48
N ILE A 14 46.30 13.69 -31.18
CA ILE A 14 46.84 13.59 -29.81
C ILE A 14 46.27 14.69 -28.91
N ILE A 15 46.19 15.93 -29.40
CA ILE A 15 45.61 17.05 -28.64
C ILE A 15 44.14 16.76 -28.36
N LEU A 16 43.37 16.38 -29.37
CA LEU A 16 41.94 16.08 -29.20
C LEU A 16 41.73 14.89 -28.25
N GLY A 17 42.51 13.82 -28.41
CA GLY A 17 42.47 12.65 -27.53
C GLY A 17 42.83 12.98 -26.08
N SER A 18 43.82 13.86 -25.87
CA SER A 18 44.21 14.33 -24.54
C SER A 18 43.12 15.18 -23.89
N VAL A 19 42.48 16.07 -24.66
CA VAL A 19 41.34 16.88 -24.19
C VAL A 19 40.17 15.99 -23.80
N LEU A 20 39.82 15.00 -24.62
CA LEU A 20 38.74 14.06 -24.34
C LEU A 20 39.04 13.17 -23.12
N ALA A 21 40.27 12.67 -22.99
CA ALA A 21 40.71 11.89 -21.84
C ALA A 21 40.66 12.71 -20.54
N MET A 22 41.11 13.97 -20.60
CA MET A 22 41.05 14.90 -19.47
C MET A 22 39.60 15.23 -19.09
N GLN A 23 38.70 15.36 -20.08
CA GLN A 23 37.28 15.58 -19.83
C GLN A 23 36.61 14.34 -19.18
N ALA A 24 36.91 13.13 -19.66
CA ALA A 24 36.44 11.89 -19.04
C ALA A 24 36.97 11.73 -17.60
N PHE A 25 38.26 11.99 -17.39
CA PHE A 25 38.88 11.95 -16.07
C PHE A 25 38.25 12.95 -15.10
N THR A 26 38.04 14.20 -15.52
CA THR A 26 37.40 15.22 -14.68
C THR A 26 35.93 14.91 -14.38
N ASN A 27 35.20 14.24 -15.28
CA ASN A 27 33.83 13.80 -15.01
C ASN A 27 33.75 12.73 -13.91
N VAL A 28 34.70 11.79 -13.90
CA VAL A 28 34.80 10.79 -12.82
C VAL A 28 35.16 11.48 -11.51
N LEU A 29 36.18 12.35 -11.55
CA LEU A 29 36.67 13.06 -10.36
C LEU A 29 35.62 14.04 -9.79
N ALA A 30 34.70 14.55 -10.60
CA ALA A 30 33.66 15.49 -10.18
C ALA A 30 32.68 14.92 -9.15
N ASN A 31 32.56 13.58 -9.03
CA ASN A 31 31.71 12.97 -8.00
C ASN A 31 32.38 12.98 -6.62
N ASP A 32 33.70 12.79 -6.55
CA ASP A 32 34.43 12.62 -5.29
C ASP A 32 35.15 13.91 -4.84
N GLN A 33 35.75 14.64 -5.78
CA GLN A 33 36.54 15.85 -5.52
C GLN A 33 36.18 16.97 -6.51
N PRO A 34 34.96 17.52 -6.42
CA PRO A 34 34.44 18.46 -7.40
C PRO A 34 35.24 19.76 -7.51
N ALA A 35 35.81 20.25 -6.42
CA ALA A 35 36.66 21.45 -6.44
C ALA A 35 37.95 21.22 -7.25
N LEU A 36 38.58 20.06 -7.10
CA LEU A 36 39.77 19.69 -7.86
C LEU A 36 39.44 19.46 -9.34
N ALA A 37 38.32 18.78 -9.63
CA ALA A 37 37.84 18.60 -11.00
C ALA A 37 37.55 19.94 -11.71
N ALA A 38 36.90 20.89 -11.02
CA ALA A 38 36.60 22.21 -11.55
C ALA A 38 37.86 23.06 -11.76
N SER A 39 38.87 22.92 -10.90
CA SER A 39 40.16 23.59 -11.05
C SER A 39 40.98 23.03 -12.22
N ALA A 40 40.93 21.71 -12.45
CA ALA A 40 41.63 21.01 -13.52
C ALA A 40 40.98 21.24 -14.90
N SER A 41 39.66 21.39 -14.97
CA SER A 41 38.94 21.74 -16.19
C SER A 41 37.89 22.83 -15.93
N PRO A 42 38.27 24.11 -16.05
CA PRO A 42 37.35 25.24 -15.84
C PRO A 42 36.19 25.31 -16.84
N LEU A 43 36.26 24.54 -17.93
CA LEU A 43 35.19 24.41 -18.92
C LEU A 43 34.19 23.31 -18.59
N ASN A 44 34.48 22.44 -17.61
CA ASN A 44 33.60 21.37 -17.18
C ASN A 44 32.47 21.94 -16.31
N GLY A 45 31.34 22.26 -16.94
CA GLY A 45 30.16 22.79 -16.27
C GLY A 45 29.55 21.83 -15.24
N PHE A 46 29.64 20.51 -15.46
CA PHE A 46 29.23 19.49 -14.50
C PHE A 46 30.06 19.52 -13.21
N ALA A 47 31.39 19.71 -13.31
CA ALA A 47 32.24 19.84 -12.12
C ALA A 47 31.89 21.11 -11.31
N LEU A 48 31.65 22.24 -12.00
CA LEU A 48 31.21 23.48 -11.36
C LEU A 48 29.83 23.34 -10.71
N GLU A 49 28.92 22.59 -11.32
CA GLU A 49 27.61 22.26 -10.74
C GLU A 49 27.76 21.53 -9.40
N ARG A 50 28.65 20.53 -9.33
CA ARG A 50 28.91 19.77 -8.10
C ARG A 50 29.53 20.62 -7.00
N VAL A 51 30.42 21.55 -7.35
CA VAL A 51 30.96 22.53 -6.39
C VAL A 51 29.83 23.38 -5.82
N ALA A 52 28.99 23.96 -6.69
CA ALA A 52 27.87 24.80 -6.26
C ALA A 52 26.88 24.04 -5.36
N LEU A 53 26.55 22.79 -5.70
CA LEU A 53 25.69 21.94 -4.89
C LEU A 53 26.27 21.65 -3.50
N ASN A 54 27.58 21.40 -3.41
CA ASN A 54 28.25 21.18 -2.12
C ASN A 54 28.26 22.46 -1.28
N SER A 55 28.58 23.60 -1.86
CA SER A 55 28.53 24.90 -1.16
C SER A 55 27.12 25.21 -0.63
N MET A 56 26.07 24.89 -1.39
CA MET A 56 24.68 25.02 -0.93
C MET A 56 24.33 24.08 0.22
N LYS A 57 24.77 22.82 0.16
CA LYS A 57 24.53 21.83 1.23
C LYS A 57 25.23 22.21 2.54
N HIS A 58 26.43 22.78 2.45
CA HIS A 58 27.22 23.17 3.62
C HIS A 58 26.94 24.59 4.10
N GLN A 59 25.97 25.29 3.50
CA GLN A 59 25.60 26.68 3.82
C GLN A 59 26.84 27.59 3.97
N GLU A 60 27.75 27.52 2.99
CA GLU A 60 28.94 28.37 3.00
C GLU A 60 28.53 29.86 3.08
N SER A 61 29.19 30.60 3.96
CA SER A 61 28.92 32.02 4.21
C SER A 61 29.37 32.88 3.02
N GLY A 62 28.46 33.16 2.10
CA GLY A 62 28.66 34.03 0.94
C GLY A 62 27.55 33.91 -0.10
N SER A 63 27.38 34.92 -0.96
CA SER A 63 26.40 34.83 -2.05
C SER A 63 26.86 33.83 -3.12
N LEU A 64 26.10 32.76 -3.31
CA LEU A 64 26.37 31.75 -4.33
C LEU A 64 25.93 32.20 -5.74
N ALA A 65 25.24 33.33 -5.87
CA ALA A 65 24.68 33.81 -7.13
C ALA A 65 25.72 33.96 -8.26
N PRO A 66 26.94 34.49 -8.05
CA PRO A 66 27.95 34.59 -9.11
C PRO A 66 28.43 33.22 -9.62
N LEU A 67 28.59 32.25 -8.70
CA LEU A 67 28.99 30.88 -9.05
C LEU A 67 27.89 30.19 -9.86
N VAL A 68 26.65 30.26 -9.37
CA VAL A 68 25.50 29.63 -10.02
C VAL A 68 25.23 30.22 -11.40
N LYS A 69 25.38 31.54 -11.58
CA LYS A 69 25.29 32.17 -12.92
C LYS A 69 26.34 31.61 -13.90
N LYS A 70 27.56 31.35 -13.43
CA LYS A 70 28.59 30.70 -14.26
C LYS A 70 28.20 29.27 -14.62
N VAL A 71 27.63 28.51 -13.69
CA VAL A 71 27.13 27.15 -13.95
C VAL A 71 26.06 27.17 -15.05
N VAL A 72 25.04 28.03 -14.92
CA VAL A 72 23.96 28.14 -15.93
C VAL A 72 24.49 28.55 -17.31
N ALA A 73 25.47 29.46 -17.37
CA ALA A 73 26.08 29.86 -18.63
C ALA A 73 26.86 28.72 -19.32
N LYS A 74 27.35 27.75 -18.54
CA LYS A 74 28.08 26.57 -19.06
C LYS A 74 27.17 25.39 -19.34
N GLU A 75 26.11 25.22 -18.55
CA GLU A 75 25.16 24.11 -18.63
C GLU A 75 23.70 24.64 -18.75
N PRO A 76 23.35 25.37 -19.83
CA PRO A 76 22.03 25.99 -19.96
C PRO A 76 20.88 24.98 -20.10
N LEU A 77 21.20 23.71 -20.38
CA LEU A 77 20.22 22.62 -20.46
C LEU A 77 20.17 21.78 -19.17
N SER A 78 21.01 22.09 -18.16
CA SER A 78 20.97 21.40 -16.86
C SER A 78 19.81 21.93 -16.01
N PRO A 79 18.81 21.11 -15.68
CA PRO A 79 17.73 21.51 -14.78
C PRO A 79 18.25 21.81 -13.36
N ALA A 80 19.34 21.15 -12.93
CA ALA A 80 19.96 21.39 -11.64
C ALA A 80 20.59 22.79 -11.58
N ALA A 81 21.27 23.22 -12.65
CA ALA A 81 21.83 24.57 -12.75
C ALA A 81 20.75 25.66 -12.59
N TRP A 82 19.62 25.52 -13.30
CA TRP A 82 18.49 26.43 -13.17
C TRP A 82 17.83 26.38 -11.78
N THR A 83 17.76 25.20 -11.17
CA THR A 83 17.21 25.06 -9.81
C THR A 83 18.08 25.78 -8.79
N MET A 84 19.41 25.66 -8.88
CA MET A 84 20.32 26.43 -8.03
C MET A 84 20.14 27.93 -8.24
N LEU A 85 19.92 28.38 -9.49
CA LEU A 85 19.67 29.79 -9.78
C LEU A 85 18.39 30.28 -9.13
N ALA A 86 17.33 29.48 -9.15
CA ALA A 86 16.08 29.76 -8.45
C ALA A 86 16.31 29.87 -6.93
N LEU A 87 17.06 28.94 -6.35
CA LEU A 87 17.34 28.93 -4.91
C LEU A 87 18.26 30.05 -4.44
N ALA A 88 19.04 30.64 -5.34
CA ALA A 88 19.84 31.83 -5.07
C ALA A 88 19.04 33.14 -5.19
N GLN A 89 17.76 33.10 -5.58
CA GLN A 89 16.90 34.29 -5.60
C GLN A 89 16.34 34.59 -4.20
N GLU A 90 16.36 35.86 -3.82
CA GLU A 90 15.65 36.34 -2.61
C GLU A 90 14.16 36.55 -2.87
N ASP A 91 13.79 36.88 -4.11
CA ASP A 91 12.42 37.08 -4.55
C ASP A 91 11.74 35.74 -4.85
N GLY A 92 10.74 35.40 -4.03
CA GLY A 92 9.95 34.16 -4.16
C GLY A 92 9.24 34.02 -5.51
N ALA A 93 8.71 35.10 -6.08
CA ALA A 93 8.01 35.04 -7.36
C ALA A 93 8.98 34.72 -8.51
N LYS A 94 10.20 35.29 -8.47
CA LYS A 94 11.26 34.96 -9.43
C LYS A 94 11.76 33.54 -9.25
N LYS A 95 11.96 33.09 -7.99
CA LYS A 95 12.30 31.70 -7.69
C LYS A 95 11.29 30.75 -8.34
N ASP A 96 10.00 30.97 -8.09
CA ASP A 96 8.92 30.12 -8.60
C ASP A 96 8.87 30.13 -10.14
N ALA A 97 9.00 31.30 -10.76
CA ALA A 97 9.03 31.43 -12.21
C ALA A 97 10.20 30.65 -12.84
N ILE A 98 11.39 30.71 -12.23
CA ILE A 98 12.56 29.95 -12.70
C ILE A 98 12.34 28.45 -12.51
N LEU A 99 11.80 28.00 -11.37
CA LEU A 99 11.50 26.58 -11.14
C LEU A 99 10.51 26.03 -12.18
N LEU A 100 9.41 26.76 -12.41
CA LEU A 100 8.41 26.38 -13.40
C LEU A 100 9.00 26.38 -14.83
N ALA A 101 9.83 27.36 -15.18
CA ALA A 101 10.52 27.37 -16.47
C ALA A 101 11.49 26.17 -16.59
N ALA A 102 12.25 25.87 -15.54
CA ALA A 102 13.17 24.73 -15.49
C ALA A 102 12.45 23.38 -15.60
N SER A 103 11.19 23.28 -15.16
CA SER A 103 10.38 22.06 -15.29
C SER A 103 10.06 21.65 -16.74
N ASN A 104 10.22 22.59 -17.68
CA ASN A 104 10.11 22.32 -19.11
C ASN A 104 11.40 21.71 -19.71
N LEU A 105 12.50 21.71 -18.96
CA LEU A 105 13.73 20.99 -19.31
C LEU A 105 13.61 19.52 -18.88
N ASN A 106 14.68 18.74 -19.06
CA ASN A 106 14.70 17.32 -18.68
C ASN A 106 14.32 17.13 -17.19
N ARG A 107 13.29 16.34 -16.90
CA ARG A 107 12.62 16.30 -15.58
C ARG A 107 13.29 15.42 -14.53
N ARG A 108 14.46 14.83 -14.79
CA ARG A 108 15.00 13.72 -13.97
C ARG A 108 15.90 14.13 -12.80
N THR A 109 15.97 15.40 -12.42
CA THR A 109 16.81 15.81 -11.28
C THR A 109 15.98 15.89 -10.00
N LEU A 110 16.39 15.14 -8.97
CA LEU A 110 15.73 15.15 -7.66
C LEU A 110 15.66 16.57 -7.08
N LEU A 111 16.71 17.37 -7.23
CA LEU A 111 16.75 18.74 -6.71
C LEU A 111 15.62 19.62 -7.29
N LEU A 112 15.40 19.57 -8.61
CA LEU A 112 14.31 20.32 -9.25
C LEU A 112 12.96 19.82 -8.75
N GLN A 113 12.76 18.50 -8.78
CA GLN A 113 11.48 17.89 -8.43
C GLN A 113 11.11 18.10 -6.97
N SER A 114 12.06 18.04 -6.03
CA SER A 114 11.81 18.37 -4.62
C SER A 114 11.38 19.82 -4.43
N ASN A 115 11.97 20.76 -5.18
CA ASN A 115 11.59 22.17 -5.09
C ASN A 115 10.25 22.47 -5.77
N LEU A 116 9.95 21.81 -6.90
CA LEU A 116 8.63 21.86 -7.53
C LEU A 116 7.56 21.28 -6.61
N LEU A 117 7.86 20.18 -5.91
CA LEU A 117 6.95 19.61 -4.93
C LEU A 117 6.63 20.60 -3.81
N LEU A 118 7.65 21.26 -3.23
CA LEU A 118 7.44 22.28 -2.20
C LEU A 118 6.60 23.46 -2.72
N LEU A 119 6.87 23.89 -3.96
CA LEU A 119 6.11 24.94 -4.63
C LEU A 119 4.63 24.57 -4.79
N PHE A 120 4.35 23.40 -5.36
CA PHE A 120 2.97 22.95 -5.58
C PHE A 120 2.25 22.66 -4.27
N ALA A 121 2.93 22.07 -3.29
CA ALA A 121 2.38 21.82 -1.96
C ALA A 121 2.02 23.14 -1.25
N SER A 122 2.84 24.19 -1.37
CA SER A 122 2.51 25.50 -0.77
C SER A 122 1.29 26.20 -1.40
N ARG A 123 0.83 25.71 -2.54
CA ARG A 123 -0.32 26.24 -3.30
C ARG A 123 -1.54 25.32 -3.24
N ASP A 124 -1.51 24.26 -2.43
CA ASP A 124 -2.51 23.19 -2.39
C ASP A 124 -2.80 22.59 -3.80
N ASP A 125 -1.79 22.60 -4.68
CA ASP A 125 -1.92 22.08 -6.04
C ASP A 125 -1.67 20.57 -6.05
N PHE A 126 -2.71 19.80 -5.68
CA PHE A 126 -2.63 18.35 -5.59
C PHE A 126 -2.29 17.68 -6.91
N PHE A 127 -2.78 18.22 -8.04
CA PHE A 127 -2.53 17.65 -9.36
C PHE A 127 -1.03 17.67 -9.68
N ASN A 128 -0.40 18.84 -9.59
CA ASN A 128 1.01 18.97 -9.90
C ASN A 128 1.90 18.37 -8.80
N SER A 129 1.47 18.40 -7.53
CA SER A 129 2.20 17.77 -6.41
C SER A 129 2.29 16.24 -6.56
N ILE A 130 1.15 15.56 -6.79
CA ILE A 130 1.10 14.10 -6.94
C ILE A 130 1.81 13.69 -8.25
N GLY A 131 1.65 14.46 -9.32
CA GLY A 131 2.38 14.23 -10.58
C GLY A 131 3.91 14.31 -10.39
N THR A 132 4.37 15.31 -9.64
CA THR A 132 5.79 15.48 -9.28
C THR A 132 6.30 14.33 -8.41
N LEU A 133 5.52 13.93 -7.40
CA LEU A 133 5.85 12.77 -6.55
C LEU A 133 5.95 11.47 -7.35
N ASN A 134 5.05 11.26 -8.31
CA ASN A 134 5.14 10.09 -9.20
C ASN A 134 6.46 10.08 -9.99
N GLN A 135 6.90 11.24 -10.50
CA GLN A 135 8.19 11.34 -11.20
C GLN A 135 9.36 11.03 -10.28
N ILE A 136 9.36 11.56 -9.05
CA ILE A 136 10.39 11.26 -8.05
C ILE A 136 10.43 9.76 -7.78
N LEU A 137 9.31 9.16 -7.40
CA LEU A 137 9.27 7.74 -6.98
C LEU A 137 9.50 6.75 -8.12
N THR A 138 9.28 7.16 -9.36
CA THR A 138 9.62 6.35 -10.55
C THR A 138 11.13 6.28 -10.78
N VAL A 139 11.86 7.39 -10.54
CA VAL A 139 13.30 7.47 -10.78
C VAL A 139 14.10 7.10 -9.52
N HIS A 140 13.56 7.43 -8.34
CA HIS A 140 14.19 7.32 -7.02
C HIS A 140 13.28 6.52 -6.07
N PRO A 141 13.09 5.21 -6.30
CA PRO A 141 12.24 4.38 -5.44
C PRO A 141 12.73 4.31 -3.99
N GLU A 142 14.01 4.56 -3.72
CA GLU A 142 14.57 4.67 -2.37
C GLU A 142 13.94 5.81 -1.55
N GLN A 143 13.29 6.78 -2.19
CA GLN A 143 12.64 7.92 -1.53
C GLN A 143 11.26 7.58 -0.96
N GLN A 144 10.75 6.36 -1.16
CA GLN A 144 9.43 5.94 -0.65
C GLN A 144 9.26 6.25 0.85
N GLY A 145 10.28 5.95 1.68
CA GLY A 145 10.23 6.19 3.12
C GLY A 145 10.01 7.67 3.51
N THR A 146 10.54 8.60 2.71
CA THR A 146 10.39 10.05 2.94
C THR A 146 9.12 10.59 2.30
N MET A 147 8.72 10.07 1.13
CA MET A 147 7.63 10.63 0.33
C MET A 147 6.26 10.09 0.73
N PHE A 148 6.16 8.84 1.21
CA PHE A 148 4.88 8.26 1.61
C PHE A 148 4.19 9.05 2.72
N PRO A 149 4.86 9.50 3.80
CA PRO A 149 4.22 10.34 4.81
C PRO A 149 3.57 11.61 4.23
N ILE A 150 4.19 12.24 3.23
CA ILE A 150 3.67 13.44 2.56
C ILE A 150 2.41 13.08 1.76
N LEU A 151 2.45 12.00 0.97
CA LEU A 151 1.29 11.51 0.22
C LEU A 151 0.14 11.09 1.15
N ILE A 152 0.45 10.42 2.25
CA ILE A 152 -0.55 10.01 3.27
C ILE A 152 -1.19 11.23 3.89
N GLN A 153 -0.41 12.28 4.19
CA GLN A 153 -0.96 13.54 4.69
C GLN A 153 -1.85 14.23 3.65
N ALA A 154 -1.46 14.25 2.38
CA ALA A 154 -2.26 14.80 1.29
C ALA A 154 -3.58 14.01 1.09
N LEU A 155 -3.54 12.67 1.22
CA LEU A 155 -4.71 11.80 1.09
C LEU A 155 -5.80 12.09 2.13
N LYS A 156 -5.47 12.76 3.25
CA LYS A 156 -6.47 13.20 4.24
C LYS A 156 -7.38 14.30 3.70
N ASP A 157 -6.96 15.03 2.67
CA ASP A 157 -7.79 16.02 1.98
C ASP A 157 -8.63 15.35 0.89
N GLU A 158 -9.96 15.46 0.99
CA GLU A 158 -10.89 14.86 0.02
C GLU A 158 -10.69 15.40 -1.41
N ARG A 159 -10.22 16.65 -1.56
CA ARG A 159 -9.91 17.28 -2.85
C ARG A 159 -8.80 16.55 -3.61
N SER A 160 -7.97 15.77 -2.92
CA SER A 160 -6.86 15.03 -3.52
C SER A 160 -7.29 13.70 -4.19
N ILE A 161 -8.48 13.18 -3.86
CA ILE A 161 -8.93 11.85 -4.30
C ILE A 161 -8.89 11.67 -5.82
N PRO A 162 -9.41 12.60 -6.66
CA PRO A 162 -9.37 12.44 -8.11
C PRO A 162 -7.94 12.34 -8.64
N GLU A 163 -7.00 13.04 -8.00
CA GLU A 163 -5.60 13.07 -8.41
C GLU A 163 -4.84 11.81 -7.99
N PHE A 164 -5.15 11.25 -6.82
CA PHE A 164 -4.68 9.92 -6.45
C PHE A 164 -5.19 8.84 -7.39
N VAL A 165 -6.49 8.85 -7.72
CA VAL A 165 -7.07 7.88 -8.66
C VAL A 165 -6.40 8.00 -10.04
N ARG A 166 -6.17 9.22 -10.52
CA ARG A 166 -5.49 9.47 -11.81
C ARG A 166 -4.06 8.93 -11.78
N ALA A 167 -3.27 9.29 -10.78
CA ALA A 167 -1.88 8.87 -10.68
C ALA A 167 -1.74 7.35 -10.53
N LEU A 168 -2.53 6.73 -9.66
CA LEU A 168 -2.48 5.30 -9.39
C LEU A 168 -3.07 4.44 -10.53
N SER A 169 -3.97 5.00 -11.35
CA SER A 169 -4.50 4.30 -12.53
C SER A 169 -3.44 3.99 -13.59
N GLN A 170 -2.30 4.69 -13.57
CA GLN A 170 -1.15 4.41 -14.42
C GLN A 170 -0.30 3.23 -13.92
N LYS A 171 -0.70 2.58 -12.82
CA LYS A 171 0.00 1.46 -12.17
C LYS A 171 1.49 1.75 -11.91
N PRO A 172 1.82 2.83 -11.17
CA PRO A 172 3.21 3.08 -10.80
C PRO A 172 3.71 1.96 -9.88
N SER A 173 5.01 1.63 -9.95
CA SER A 173 5.61 0.53 -9.17
C SER A 173 5.47 0.67 -7.64
N TRP A 174 5.20 1.88 -7.16
CA TRP A 174 5.02 2.19 -5.75
C TRP A 174 3.55 2.14 -5.28
N SER A 175 2.57 1.89 -6.16
CA SER A 175 1.13 1.97 -5.88
C SER A 175 0.71 1.13 -4.68
N ASP A 176 0.99 -0.16 -4.72
CA ASP A 176 0.54 -1.13 -3.71
C ASP A 176 1.21 -0.90 -2.36
N SER A 177 2.51 -0.57 -2.37
CA SER A 177 3.24 -0.20 -1.15
C SER A 177 2.68 1.07 -0.52
N PHE A 178 2.31 2.07 -1.33
CA PHE A 178 1.65 3.28 -0.83
C PHE A 178 0.26 3.00 -0.26
N LEU A 179 -0.59 2.26 -0.98
CA LEU A 179 -1.94 1.90 -0.53
C LEU A 179 -1.90 1.12 0.80
N ARG A 180 -0.95 0.18 0.95
CA ARG A 180 -0.70 -0.54 2.21
C ARG A 180 -0.25 0.41 3.31
N ALA A 181 0.73 1.28 3.05
CA ALA A 181 1.20 2.24 4.05
C ALA A 181 0.07 3.19 4.50
N ALA A 182 -0.74 3.69 3.56
CA ALA A 182 -1.88 4.54 3.84
C ALA A 182 -2.96 3.83 4.67
N SER A 183 -3.14 2.50 4.51
CA SER A 183 -4.15 1.73 5.27
C SER A 183 -3.88 1.66 6.78
N VAL A 184 -2.65 1.95 7.21
CA VAL A 184 -2.28 1.95 8.64
C VAL A 184 -2.89 3.16 9.37
N GLU A 185 -3.09 4.28 8.66
CA GLU A 185 -3.58 5.53 9.25
C GLU A 185 -5.10 5.57 9.27
N ARG A 186 -5.71 5.65 10.47
CA ARG A 186 -7.17 5.62 10.63
C ARG A 186 -7.90 6.73 9.86
N ASP A 187 -7.28 7.91 9.80
CA ASP A 187 -7.90 9.12 9.26
C ASP A 187 -7.90 9.13 7.72
N THR A 188 -7.02 8.37 7.08
CA THR A 188 -6.99 8.26 5.61
C THR A 188 -7.99 7.25 5.10
N LEU A 189 -8.44 6.30 5.92
CA LEU A 189 -9.28 5.17 5.49
C LEU A 189 -10.51 5.55 4.66
N PRO A 190 -11.29 6.61 4.98
CA PRO A 190 -12.41 7.02 4.13
C PRO A 190 -11.97 7.37 2.72
N ASN A 191 -10.96 8.23 2.58
CA ASN A 191 -10.46 8.70 1.30
C ASN A 191 -9.70 7.60 0.54
N LEU A 192 -8.92 6.78 1.26
CA LEU A 192 -8.27 5.60 0.71
C LEU A 192 -9.27 4.61 0.12
N THR A 193 -10.41 4.40 0.79
CA THR A 193 -11.49 3.56 0.30
C THR A 193 -12.07 4.14 -0.98
N GLN A 194 -12.35 5.45 -1.04
CA GLN A 194 -12.82 6.11 -2.26
C GLN A 194 -11.81 6.01 -3.41
N VAL A 195 -10.52 6.23 -3.13
CA VAL A 195 -9.43 6.03 -4.10
C VAL A 195 -9.45 4.60 -4.63
N ARG A 196 -9.49 3.61 -3.74
CA ARG A 196 -9.52 2.20 -4.15
C ARG A 196 -10.77 1.85 -4.96
N MET A 197 -11.93 2.42 -4.59
CA MET A 197 -13.17 2.29 -5.36
C MET A 197 -13.04 2.87 -6.77
N GLY A 198 -12.38 4.03 -6.91
CA GLY A 198 -12.12 4.67 -8.20
C GLY A 198 -11.11 3.94 -9.10
N LEU A 199 -10.42 2.92 -8.58
CA LEU A 199 -9.41 2.12 -9.30
C LEU A 199 -9.93 0.78 -9.83
N PHE A 200 -11.09 0.29 -9.39
CA PHE A 200 -11.60 -1.06 -9.72
C PHE A 200 -11.58 -1.38 -11.22
N ASP A 201 -12.14 -0.49 -12.03
CA ASP A 201 -12.26 -0.72 -13.48
C ASP A 201 -11.03 -0.28 -14.27
N LYS A 202 -9.98 0.21 -13.58
CA LYS A 202 -8.81 0.83 -14.20
C LYS A 202 -7.55 -0.01 -14.04
N VAL A 203 -7.35 -0.58 -12.86
CA VAL A 203 -6.13 -1.31 -12.53
C VAL A 203 -6.39 -2.42 -11.52
N ALA A 204 -5.76 -3.57 -11.74
CA ALA A 204 -5.72 -4.63 -10.75
C ALA A 204 -4.77 -4.25 -9.61
N VAL A 205 -5.31 -4.19 -8.39
CA VAL A 205 -4.58 -4.00 -7.13
C VAL A 205 -4.20 -5.36 -6.55
N GLU A 206 -3.05 -5.47 -5.90
CA GLU A 206 -2.63 -6.74 -5.29
C GLU A 206 -3.60 -7.18 -4.18
N ARG A 207 -3.88 -8.48 -4.11
CA ARG A 207 -4.81 -9.04 -3.13
C ARG A 207 -4.42 -8.71 -1.69
N ASP A 208 -3.13 -8.73 -1.36
CA ASP A 208 -2.67 -8.43 -0.01
C ASP A 208 -2.81 -6.94 0.35
N THR A 209 -2.78 -6.05 -0.66
CA THR A 209 -3.15 -4.63 -0.49
C THR A 209 -4.63 -4.50 -0.15
N ASP A 210 -5.50 -5.19 -0.87
CA ASP A 210 -6.95 -5.20 -0.60
C ASP A 210 -7.26 -5.75 0.80
N LYS A 211 -6.60 -6.85 1.21
CA LYS A 211 -6.70 -7.38 2.58
C LYS A 211 -6.28 -6.36 3.63
N ALA A 212 -5.19 -5.63 3.41
CA ALA A 212 -4.70 -4.63 4.35
C ALA A 212 -5.73 -3.50 4.55
N ILE A 213 -6.31 -2.98 3.45
CA ILE A 213 -7.34 -1.93 3.49
C ILE A 213 -8.60 -2.44 4.19
N ILE A 214 -9.11 -3.61 3.80
CA ILE A 214 -10.29 -4.22 4.41
C ILE A 214 -10.08 -4.47 5.91
N GLY A 215 -8.95 -5.07 6.28
CA GLY A 215 -8.61 -5.36 7.66
C GLY A 215 -8.53 -4.10 8.52
N ALA A 216 -7.93 -3.03 7.99
CA ALA A 216 -7.86 -1.73 8.67
C ALA A 216 -9.25 -1.09 8.86
N LEU A 217 -10.13 -1.16 7.85
CA LEU A 217 -11.50 -0.67 7.94
C LEU A 217 -12.28 -1.43 9.03
N VAL A 218 -12.21 -2.75 9.06
CA VAL A 218 -12.89 -3.57 10.09
C VAL A 218 -12.32 -3.28 11.47
N LYS A 219 -10.99 -3.23 11.62
CA LYS A 219 -10.31 -2.94 12.91
C LYS A 219 -10.70 -1.58 13.49
N THR A 220 -10.97 -0.60 12.63
CA THR A 220 -11.37 0.76 13.04
C THR A 220 -12.89 0.93 13.19
N GLY A 221 -13.66 -0.15 13.05
CA GLY A 221 -15.12 -0.16 13.19
C GLY A 221 -15.88 0.32 11.95
N ARG A 222 -15.20 0.54 10.82
CA ARG A 222 -15.79 0.94 9.54
C ARG A 222 -16.21 -0.30 8.74
N ILE A 223 -17.11 -1.09 9.32
CA ILE A 223 -17.47 -2.41 8.80
C ILE A 223 -18.24 -2.30 7.49
N GLU A 224 -19.19 -1.37 7.39
CA GLU A 224 -20.05 -1.21 6.23
C GLU A 224 -19.25 -0.78 4.97
N PRO A 225 -18.33 0.21 5.04
CA PRO A 225 -17.40 0.48 3.94
C PRO A 225 -16.50 -0.72 3.57
N ALA A 226 -16.03 -1.48 4.56
CA ALA A 226 -15.23 -2.68 4.31
C ALA A 226 -16.03 -3.74 3.54
N ALA A 227 -17.30 -3.96 3.92
CA ALA A 227 -18.19 -4.90 3.26
C ALA A 227 -18.51 -4.47 1.83
N ALA A 228 -18.73 -3.17 1.59
CA ALA A 228 -18.94 -2.63 0.26
C ALA A 228 -17.70 -2.85 -0.63
N LEU A 229 -16.51 -2.56 -0.11
CA LEU A 229 -15.25 -2.78 -0.82
C LEU A 229 -15.03 -4.26 -1.15
N TYR A 230 -15.22 -5.15 -0.17
CA TYR A 230 -15.11 -6.60 -0.35
C TYR A 230 -16.04 -7.12 -1.44
N LYS A 231 -17.29 -6.65 -1.45
CA LYS A 231 -18.29 -7.01 -2.46
C LYS A 231 -17.81 -6.62 -3.85
N SER A 232 -17.32 -5.39 -4.03
CA SER A 232 -16.77 -4.93 -5.32
C SER A 232 -15.57 -5.73 -5.81
N ILE A 233 -14.71 -6.23 -4.89
CA ILE A 233 -13.56 -7.08 -5.26
C ILE A 233 -14.00 -8.49 -5.68
N SER A 234 -15.03 -9.02 -5.02
CA SER A 234 -15.43 -10.43 -5.13
C SER A 234 -16.42 -10.70 -6.26
N GLU A 235 -17.20 -9.70 -6.66
CA GLU A 235 -18.27 -9.82 -7.67
C GLU A 235 -17.84 -10.17 -9.12
N PRO A 236 -16.56 -10.10 -9.57
CA PRO A 236 -16.24 -10.54 -10.94
C PRO A 236 -15.97 -12.04 -11.14
N SER A 237 -15.67 -12.86 -10.11
CA SER A 237 -15.02 -14.16 -10.39
C SER A 237 -15.19 -15.32 -9.40
N ALA A 238 -15.83 -15.16 -8.24
CA ALA A 238 -15.94 -16.26 -7.27
C ALA A 238 -17.40 -16.48 -6.87
N GLY A 239 -17.95 -17.65 -7.16
CA GLY A 239 -19.33 -18.06 -6.88
C GLY A 239 -19.71 -18.18 -5.39
N GLY A 240 -19.03 -17.46 -4.49
CA GLY A 240 -19.43 -17.26 -3.11
C GLY A 240 -20.32 -16.03 -3.02
N THR A 241 -21.62 -16.21 -2.77
CA THR A 241 -22.55 -15.09 -2.62
C THR A 241 -22.25 -14.39 -1.29
N PHE A 242 -21.55 -13.24 -1.34
CA PHE A 242 -21.52 -12.36 -0.17
C PHE A 242 -22.98 -11.95 0.13
N GLY A 243 -23.40 -12.24 1.36
CA GLY A 243 -24.81 -12.38 1.74
C GLY A 243 -25.72 -11.26 1.22
N SER A 244 -26.85 -11.64 0.63
CA SER A 244 -27.99 -10.74 0.49
C SER A 244 -28.87 -10.90 1.71
N ALA A 245 -29.18 -9.81 2.40
CA ALA A 245 -30.11 -9.83 3.52
C ALA A 245 -31.41 -10.57 3.12
N GLY A 246 -31.77 -11.62 3.88
CA GLY A 246 -33.01 -12.39 3.67
C GLY A 246 -32.94 -13.59 2.71
N LYS A 247 -31.79 -13.94 2.13
CA LYS A 247 -31.62 -15.19 1.35
C LYS A 247 -30.87 -16.25 2.15
N PHE A 248 -31.30 -17.51 2.02
CA PHE A 248 -30.62 -18.69 2.58
C PHE A 248 -29.14 -18.66 2.18
N GLN A 249 -28.24 -18.78 3.17
CA GLN A 249 -26.80 -18.73 2.91
C GLN A 249 -26.14 -19.99 3.45
N LYS A 250 -25.73 -20.86 2.53
CA LYS A 250 -24.69 -21.85 2.82
C LYS A 250 -23.37 -21.09 2.83
N VAL A 251 -22.67 -21.10 3.96
CA VAL A 251 -21.39 -20.42 4.10
C VAL A 251 -20.33 -21.28 3.41
N ASP A 252 -19.68 -20.72 2.37
CA ASP A 252 -18.54 -21.38 1.70
C ASP A 252 -17.31 -21.45 2.62
N TRP A 253 -16.29 -22.21 2.23
CA TRP A 253 -15.01 -22.30 2.95
C TRP A 253 -13.91 -21.44 2.31
N ASN A 254 -14.26 -20.36 1.60
CA ASN A 254 -13.25 -19.48 1.02
C ASN A 254 -12.40 -18.81 2.12
N THR A 255 -11.10 -18.66 1.86
CA THR A 255 -10.09 -18.09 2.78
C THR A 255 -9.29 -16.96 2.12
N ASN A 256 -9.66 -16.55 0.91
CA ASN A 256 -8.85 -15.65 0.10
C ASN A 256 -8.80 -14.21 0.61
N MET A 257 -9.86 -13.73 1.27
CA MET A 257 -10.00 -12.34 1.70
C MET A 257 -10.65 -12.18 3.09
N PRO A 258 -9.99 -12.62 4.17
CA PRO A 258 -10.49 -12.37 5.53
C PRO A 258 -10.57 -10.86 5.85
N PRO A 259 -11.48 -10.43 6.75
CA PRO A 259 -12.34 -11.26 7.59
C PRO A 259 -13.68 -11.64 6.94
N PHE A 260 -13.96 -11.23 5.70
CA PHE A 260 -15.22 -11.57 5.02
C PHE A 260 -15.22 -12.98 4.40
N ASP A 261 -14.03 -13.51 4.14
CA ASP A 261 -13.75 -14.94 4.03
C ASP A 261 -13.25 -15.50 5.37
N TRP A 262 -13.16 -16.83 5.49
CA TRP A 262 -12.70 -17.48 6.71
C TRP A 262 -11.24 -17.13 7.03
N GLN A 263 -11.04 -16.56 8.21
CA GLN A 263 -9.74 -16.51 8.86
C GLN A 263 -9.55 -17.79 9.66
N LEU A 264 -8.57 -18.59 9.27
CA LEU A 264 -8.27 -19.86 9.92
C LEU A 264 -7.02 -19.75 10.78
N LYS A 265 -7.02 -20.45 11.91
CA LYS A 265 -5.85 -20.56 12.78
C LYS A 265 -4.83 -21.52 12.16
N ASP A 266 -3.58 -21.11 12.08
CA ASP A 266 -2.46 -21.98 11.69
C ASP A 266 -1.24 -21.72 12.60
N ASP A 267 -1.16 -22.48 13.69
CA ASP A 267 0.01 -22.54 14.56
C ASP A 267 0.35 -24.01 14.91
N PRO A 268 1.56 -24.30 15.46
CA PRO A 268 1.98 -25.67 15.75
C PRO A 268 1.12 -26.45 16.74
N SER A 269 0.33 -25.75 17.58
CA SER A 269 -0.51 -26.33 18.62
C SER A 269 -2.01 -26.29 18.30
N THR A 270 -2.41 -25.45 17.36
CA THR A 270 -3.80 -25.24 16.92
C THR A 270 -3.80 -24.95 15.43
N ARG A 271 -4.43 -25.82 14.65
CA ARG A 271 -4.53 -25.68 13.19
C ARG A 271 -5.94 -25.94 12.71
N ALA A 272 -6.39 -25.15 11.74
CA ALA A 272 -7.58 -25.38 10.96
C ALA A 272 -7.28 -25.11 9.48
N GLU A 273 -7.79 -25.97 8.61
CA GLU A 273 -7.54 -25.91 7.18
C GLU A 273 -8.72 -26.49 6.39
N VAL A 274 -8.90 -25.99 5.17
CA VAL A 274 -9.93 -26.49 4.26
C VAL A 274 -9.37 -27.65 3.46
N ARG A 275 -10.07 -28.80 3.46
CA ARG A 275 -9.64 -30.01 2.75
C ARG A 275 -10.78 -30.67 1.99
N GLY A 276 -10.42 -31.46 0.98
CA GLY A 276 -11.31 -32.38 0.27
C GLY A 276 -12.20 -31.74 -0.81
N LYS A 277 -12.97 -32.60 -1.48
CA LYS A 277 -14.07 -32.25 -2.40
C LYS A 277 -15.25 -33.20 -2.09
N PRO A 278 -16.37 -32.73 -1.51
CA PRO A 278 -16.68 -31.34 -1.15
C PRO A 278 -15.75 -30.79 -0.06
N GLU A 279 -15.57 -29.47 -0.07
CA GLU A 279 -14.75 -28.76 0.92
C GLU A 279 -15.32 -28.92 2.34
N ARG A 280 -14.43 -29.16 3.30
CA ARG A 280 -14.71 -29.25 4.73
C ARG A 280 -13.58 -28.60 5.52
N LEU A 281 -13.91 -28.01 6.66
CA LEU A 281 -12.92 -27.50 7.61
C LEU A 281 -12.45 -28.64 8.49
N VAL A 282 -11.16 -28.97 8.44
CA VAL A 282 -10.52 -29.95 9.33
C VAL A 282 -9.68 -29.19 10.33
N PHE A 283 -9.73 -29.59 11.60
CA PHE A 283 -8.94 -28.93 12.63
C PHE A 283 -8.32 -29.91 13.64
N PHE A 284 -7.28 -29.41 14.29
CA PHE A 284 -6.54 -30.07 15.33
C PHE A 284 -6.19 -29.06 16.43
N VAL A 285 -6.43 -29.43 17.69
CA VAL A 285 -6.06 -28.63 18.86
C VAL A 285 -5.35 -29.52 19.86
N LYS A 286 -4.11 -29.18 20.18
CA LYS A 286 -3.30 -29.89 21.16
C LYS A 286 -3.90 -29.77 22.55
N SER A 287 -3.82 -30.85 23.32
CA SER A 287 -4.21 -30.90 24.73
C SER A 287 -3.60 -29.73 25.54
N GLY A 288 -4.43 -29.10 26.38
CA GLY A 288 -4.08 -27.92 27.18
C GLY A 288 -4.21 -26.57 26.45
N LYS A 289 -4.76 -26.54 25.23
CA LYS A 289 -4.95 -25.31 24.44
C LYS A 289 -6.42 -24.95 24.27
N ALA A 290 -6.69 -23.66 24.11
CA ALA A 290 -8.00 -23.15 23.77
C ALA A 290 -7.85 -21.93 22.84
N ASP A 291 -8.57 -21.91 21.73
CA ASP A 291 -8.47 -20.83 20.74
C ASP A 291 -9.69 -20.77 19.80
N THR A 292 -9.84 -19.66 19.09
CA THR A 292 -10.72 -19.55 17.93
C THR A 292 -10.01 -20.13 16.71
N ILE A 293 -10.57 -21.20 16.16
CA ILE A 293 -9.93 -21.92 15.04
C ILE A 293 -10.35 -21.39 13.67
N ALA A 294 -11.51 -20.76 13.60
CA ALA A 294 -12.09 -20.21 12.39
C ALA A 294 -13.02 -19.06 12.74
N GLU A 295 -12.89 -17.94 12.04
CA GLU A 295 -13.81 -16.80 12.15
C GLU A 295 -14.13 -16.19 10.79
N ARG A 296 -15.35 -15.67 10.65
CA ARG A 296 -15.81 -15.00 9.44
C ARG A 296 -16.86 -13.96 9.76
N LEU A 297 -16.66 -12.77 9.20
CA LEU A 297 -17.61 -11.67 9.18
C LEU A 297 -18.54 -11.81 7.97
N THR A 298 -19.85 -11.75 8.19
CA THR A 298 -20.83 -11.87 7.10
C THR A 298 -22.08 -11.03 7.37
N VAL A 299 -22.91 -10.88 6.33
CA VAL A 299 -24.18 -10.16 6.44
C VAL A 299 -25.13 -10.97 7.34
N GLY A 300 -25.59 -10.34 8.41
CA GLY A 300 -26.55 -10.94 9.33
C GLY A 300 -27.97 -10.86 8.77
N PRO A 301 -28.85 -11.85 9.04
CA PRO A 301 -30.28 -11.68 8.83
C PRO A 301 -30.84 -10.57 9.72
N ASN A 302 -31.81 -9.81 9.20
CA ASN A 302 -32.53 -8.77 9.97
C ASN A 302 -33.74 -9.33 10.75
N SER A 303 -33.97 -10.64 10.68
CA SER A 303 -35.06 -11.35 11.32
C SER A 303 -34.52 -12.60 12.02
N PRO A 304 -35.24 -13.17 13.01
CA PRO A 304 -34.83 -14.39 13.68
C PRO A 304 -34.41 -15.50 12.71
N PHE A 305 -33.31 -16.18 13.05
CA PHE A 305 -32.68 -17.15 12.16
C PHE A 305 -32.13 -18.35 12.94
N VAL A 306 -31.76 -19.39 12.19
CA VAL A 306 -31.21 -20.63 12.68
C VAL A 306 -29.83 -20.86 12.07
N ILE A 307 -28.88 -21.28 12.90
CA ILE A 307 -27.57 -21.75 12.45
C ILE A 307 -27.56 -23.27 12.49
N LYS A 308 -27.33 -23.89 11.33
CA LYS A 308 -27.19 -25.33 11.18
C LYS A 308 -25.74 -25.68 10.87
N ILE A 309 -25.13 -26.53 11.69
CA ILE A 309 -23.74 -26.96 11.55
C ILE A 309 -23.72 -28.49 11.37
N VAL A 310 -23.18 -28.94 10.24
CA VAL A 310 -22.92 -30.36 9.97
C VAL A 310 -21.44 -30.62 10.21
N HIS A 311 -21.13 -31.59 11.05
CA HIS A 311 -19.78 -31.87 11.55
C HIS A 311 -19.61 -33.36 11.86
N ASP A 312 -18.35 -33.77 11.95
CA ASP A 312 -17.91 -35.12 12.30
C ASP A 312 -16.78 -34.97 13.31
N MET A 313 -17.05 -35.31 14.56
CA MET A 313 -16.24 -34.93 15.71
C MET A 313 -15.81 -36.17 16.48
N VAL A 314 -14.50 -36.30 16.70
CA VAL A 314 -13.93 -37.46 17.38
C VAL A 314 -12.92 -37.00 18.44
N PRO A 315 -13.10 -37.36 19.73
CA PRO A 315 -14.18 -38.18 20.30
C PRO A 315 -15.46 -37.38 20.62
N LEU A 316 -16.64 -38.00 20.49
CA LEU A 316 -17.95 -37.36 20.77
C LEU A 316 -18.06 -36.76 22.18
N GLY A 317 -17.37 -37.33 23.17
CA GLY A 317 -17.32 -36.82 24.55
C GLY A 317 -16.65 -35.44 24.70
N GLN A 318 -16.02 -34.92 23.65
CA GLN A 318 -15.42 -33.58 23.59
C GLN A 318 -16.27 -32.57 22.78
N LEU A 319 -17.47 -32.93 22.30
CA LEU A 319 -18.37 -32.00 21.60
C LEU A 319 -18.67 -30.73 22.41
N LYS A 320 -18.85 -30.89 23.73
CA LYS A 320 -19.08 -29.78 24.66
C LYS A 320 -17.93 -28.76 24.72
N ASP A 321 -16.76 -29.17 24.25
CA ASP A 321 -15.53 -28.38 24.26
C ASP A 321 -15.31 -27.63 22.93
N VAL A 322 -16.21 -27.79 21.96
CA VAL A 322 -16.30 -26.98 20.73
C VAL A 322 -17.54 -26.14 20.77
N LYS A 323 -17.41 -24.84 20.55
CA LYS A 323 -18.50 -23.87 20.63
C LYS A 323 -18.62 -23.08 19.34
N ILE A 324 -19.87 -22.85 18.94
CA ILE A 324 -20.17 -21.77 18.01
C ILE A 324 -20.41 -20.50 18.83
N ARG A 325 -19.82 -19.41 18.36
CA ARG A 325 -20.13 -18.07 18.86
C ARG A 325 -20.53 -17.19 17.69
N VAL A 326 -21.66 -16.51 17.83
CA VAL A 326 -22.11 -15.49 16.89
C VAL A 326 -22.30 -14.19 17.64
N GLU A 327 -21.66 -13.15 17.11
CA GLU A 327 -21.65 -11.82 17.71
C GLU A 327 -22.09 -10.77 16.70
N CYS A 328 -22.74 -9.72 17.19
CA CYS A 328 -22.96 -8.54 16.40
C CYS A 328 -21.66 -7.78 16.17
N ALA A 329 -21.22 -7.62 14.93
CA ALA A 329 -19.85 -7.18 14.62
C ALA A 329 -19.53 -5.77 15.14
N LYS A 330 -20.52 -4.86 15.11
CA LYS A 330 -20.34 -3.45 15.51
C LYS A 330 -20.33 -3.25 17.04
N ARG A 331 -21.23 -3.94 17.75
CA ARG A 331 -21.39 -3.82 19.21
C ARG A 331 -20.60 -4.85 20.00
N LYS A 332 -20.07 -5.88 19.34
CA LYS A 332 -19.48 -7.08 19.97
C LYS A 332 -20.42 -7.75 20.98
N GLU A 333 -21.71 -7.63 20.73
CA GLU A 333 -22.74 -8.24 21.57
C GLU A 333 -22.94 -9.69 21.12
N THR A 334 -22.80 -10.64 22.05
CA THR A 334 -22.95 -12.07 21.76
C THR A 334 -24.43 -12.41 21.57
N LEU A 335 -24.80 -12.81 20.35
CA LEU A 335 -26.13 -13.28 20.02
C LEU A 335 -26.32 -14.72 20.53
N ILE A 336 -25.33 -15.57 20.28
CA ILE A 336 -25.26 -16.93 20.84
C ILE A 336 -23.82 -17.32 21.14
N GLU A 337 -23.63 -18.05 22.23
CA GLU A 337 -22.45 -18.88 22.47
C GLU A 337 -22.92 -20.22 23.03
N ARG A 338 -22.76 -21.29 22.24
CA ARG A 338 -23.28 -22.63 22.57
C ARG A 338 -22.32 -23.70 22.12
N ALA A 339 -22.21 -24.76 22.92
CA ALA A 339 -21.41 -25.92 22.58
C ALA A 339 -22.07 -26.76 21.47
N PHE A 340 -21.26 -27.48 20.71
CA PHE A 340 -21.71 -28.37 19.65
C PHE A 340 -22.60 -29.48 20.23
N LEU A 341 -23.68 -29.79 19.51
CA LEU A 341 -24.57 -30.91 19.78
C LEU A 341 -24.23 -32.07 18.85
N GLU A 342 -24.96 -33.18 18.95
CA GLU A 342 -24.93 -34.22 17.93
C GLU A 342 -25.24 -33.63 16.55
N SER A 343 -24.58 -34.13 15.52
CA SER A 343 -24.71 -33.56 14.18
C SER A 343 -26.08 -33.88 13.58
N PRO A 344 -26.80 -32.91 12.98
CA PRO A 344 -26.44 -31.49 12.87
C PRO A 344 -26.70 -30.71 14.16
N SER A 345 -25.75 -29.85 14.56
CA SER A 345 -25.99 -28.87 15.61
C SER A 345 -26.89 -27.75 15.09
N ILE A 346 -28.01 -27.46 15.76
CA ILE A 346 -28.99 -26.45 15.36
C ILE A 346 -29.17 -25.44 16.49
N TYR A 347 -29.06 -24.14 16.17
CA TYR A 347 -29.20 -23.05 17.14
C TYR A 347 -30.11 -21.95 16.62
N SER A 348 -31.14 -21.61 17.39
CA SER A 348 -32.03 -20.48 17.09
C SER A 348 -31.47 -19.18 17.67
N VAL A 349 -31.52 -18.12 16.88
CA VAL A 349 -31.17 -16.74 17.24
C VAL A 349 -32.44 -15.91 17.16
N SER A 350 -33.14 -15.78 18.29
CA SER A 350 -34.48 -15.18 18.34
C SER A 350 -34.48 -13.67 18.57
N SER A 351 -33.43 -13.13 19.20
CA SER A 351 -33.31 -11.70 19.52
C SER A 351 -32.11 -11.13 18.78
N ILE A 352 -32.37 -10.21 17.86
CA ILE A 352 -31.36 -9.53 17.06
C ILE A 352 -31.41 -8.05 17.46
N PRO A 353 -30.32 -7.50 18.02
CA PRO A 353 -30.25 -6.09 18.37
C PRO A 353 -30.50 -5.21 17.15
N GLU A 354 -31.10 -4.04 17.37
CA GLU A 354 -31.22 -3.02 16.33
C GLU A 354 -29.84 -2.68 15.76
N ASN A 355 -29.78 -2.50 14.44
CA ASN A 355 -28.56 -2.21 13.68
C ASN A 355 -27.51 -3.35 13.65
N CYS A 356 -27.93 -4.60 13.85
CA CYS A 356 -27.05 -5.76 13.69
C CYS A 356 -26.99 -6.30 12.24
N GLY A 357 -26.67 -5.44 11.28
CA GLY A 357 -26.60 -5.85 9.86
C GLY A 357 -25.43 -6.78 9.51
N MET A 358 -24.45 -6.91 10.40
CA MET A 358 -23.24 -7.72 10.22
C MET A 358 -22.98 -8.57 11.45
N ILE A 359 -22.71 -9.85 11.25
CA ILE A 359 -22.42 -10.81 12.30
C ILE A 359 -21.03 -11.42 12.12
N ASN A 360 -20.31 -11.63 13.22
CA ASN A 360 -19.11 -12.45 13.26
C ASN A 360 -19.49 -13.86 13.69
N ILE A 361 -19.14 -14.86 12.86
CA ILE A 361 -19.31 -16.27 13.16
C ILE A 361 -17.94 -16.84 13.50
N SER A 362 -17.79 -17.35 14.70
CA SER A 362 -16.53 -17.94 15.18
C SER A 362 -16.73 -19.33 15.76
N ILE A 363 -15.74 -20.19 15.53
CA ILE A 363 -15.67 -21.52 16.10
C ILE A 363 -14.56 -21.52 17.14
N PHE A 364 -14.94 -21.66 18.40
CA PHE A 364 -14.02 -21.71 19.53
C PHE A 364 -13.85 -23.14 20.00
N VAL A 365 -12.62 -23.55 20.27
CA VAL A 365 -12.28 -24.92 20.66
C VAL A 365 -11.42 -24.90 21.92
N ARG A 366 -11.67 -25.83 22.85
CA ARG A 366 -10.85 -26.03 24.06
C ARG A 366 -10.47 -27.50 24.23
N ALA A 367 -9.20 -27.85 24.05
CA ALA A 367 -8.68 -29.16 24.39
C ALA A 367 -8.15 -29.14 25.83
N TRP A 368 -8.79 -29.86 26.76
CA TRP A 368 -8.36 -29.93 28.16
C TRP A 368 -7.09 -30.77 28.33
N SER A 369 -6.23 -30.41 29.29
CA SER A 369 -4.92 -31.04 29.52
C SER A 369 -4.99 -32.50 29.97
N ASP A 370 -6.11 -32.92 30.56
CA ASP A 370 -6.40 -34.27 31.04
C ASP A 370 -7.01 -35.17 29.95
N LYS A 371 -7.19 -34.64 28.74
CA LYS A 371 -7.82 -35.32 27.60
C LYS A 371 -6.85 -35.43 26.41
N PRO A 372 -7.08 -36.39 25.49
CA PRO A 372 -6.34 -36.44 24.23
C PRO A 372 -6.58 -35.19 23.39
N ASP A 373 -5.67 -34.93 22.44
CA ASP A 373 -5.81 -33.88 21.45
C ASP A 373 -7.17 -33.95 20.74
N LEU A 374 -7.75 -32.79 20.51
CA LEU A 374 -9.06 -32.67 19.90
C LEU A 374 -8.93 -32.52 18.39
N LYS A 375 -9.63 -33.37 17.65
CA LYS A 375 -9.69 -33.37 16.18
C LYS A 375 -11.14 -33.37 15.74
N GLY A 376 -11.41 -32.73 14.62
CA GLY A 376 -12.76 -32.71 14.08
C GLY A 376 -12.82 -32.17 12.67
N GLU A 377 -13.96 -32.41 12.04
CA GLU A 377 -14.29 -31.90 10.72
C GLU A 377 -15.64 -31.19 10.76
N ILE A 378 -15.73 -30.01 10.14
CA ILE A 378 -16.98 -29.28 9.94
C ILE A 378 -17.26 -29.28 8.44
N ARG A 379 -18.33 -29.97 8.05
CA ARG A 379 -18.72 -30.15 6.65
C ARG A 379 -19.40 -28.91 6.09
N SER A 380 -20.28 -28.28 6.88
CA SER A 380 -20.97 -27.07 6.44
C SER A 380 -21.56 -26.28 7.60
N ILE A 381 -21.61 -24.95 7.42
CA ILE A 381 -22.39 -24.03 8.22
C ILE A 381 -23.43 -23.37 7.32
N ALA A 382 -24.68 -23.32 7.76
CA ALA A 382 -25.77 -22.67 7.05
C ALA A 382 -26.54 -21.73 7.97
N ILE A 383 -26.88 -20.55 7.45
CA ILE A 383 -27.75 -19.57 8.07
C ILE A 383 -29.11 -19.68 7.37
N LEU A 384 -30.12 -20.08 8.14
CA LEU A 384 -31.47 -20.37 7.66
C LEU A 384 -32.46 -19.43 8.36
N PRO A 385 -33.57 -19.03 7.73
CA PRO A 385 -34.67 -18.38 8.45
C PRO A 385 -35.21 -19.31 9.53
N GLN A 386 -35.68 -18.74 10.64
CA GLN A 386 -36.36 -19.52 11.66
C GLN A 386 -37.70 -20.01 11.10
N PRO A 387 -38.01 -21.33 11.16
CA PRO A 387 -39.34 -21.82 10.81
C PRO A 387 -40.36 -21.23 11.78
N PHE A 388 -41.48 -20.72 11.24
CA PHE A 388 -42.60 -20.16 11.99
C PHE A 388 -43.26 -21.18 12.91
#